data_AF-A0A448XSJ4-F1
#
_entry.id   AF-A0A448XSJ4-F1
#
_cell.length_a   1.000
_cell.length_b   1.000
_cell.length_c   1.000
_cell.angle_alpha   90.00
_cell.angle_beta   90.00
_cell.angle_gamma   90.00
#
_symmetry.space_group_name_H-M   'P 1'
#
loop_
_entity.id
_entity.type
_entity.pdbx_description
1 polymer ?
#
loop_
_entity_poly.entity_id
_entity_poly.type
_entity_poly.pdbx_seq_one_letter_code
_entity_poly.pdbx_strand_id
1 'polypeptide(L)'
;MFSALKLVRLLRLWRVLRKLDQYLEYVAALLLIMIACFILLAHWLACVWYSVGMHDLDSRVYHGWISHLVNDTIGPVDWPRAARHGPLRESLPGESMLYITALYFTLSLITSIGFGNVAANTEAEKAVSVVFMLIGGIMLFGLSLDIYQTSLFL
;
A
#
# COMPACT_ATOMS: atom_id res chain seq x y z
N MET A 1 -12.72 -3.17 -2.62
CA MET A 1 -13.01 -4.62 -2.69
C MET A 1 -13.10 -5.20 -4.13
N PHE A 2 -13.04 -4.39 -5.21
CA PHE A 2 -13.13 -4.88 -6.60
C PHE A 2 -11.79 -5.28 -7.27
N SER A 3 -10.64 -5.11 -6.61
CA SER A 3 -9.33 -5.43 -7.20
C SER A 3 -8.97 -6.92 -7.19
N ALA A 4 -9.57 -7.74 -6.31
CA ALA A 4 -9.31 -9.17 -6.24
C ALA A 4 -9.69 -9.91 -7.55
N LEU A 5 -10.74 -9.45 -8.25
CA LEU A 5 -11.15 -10.00 -9.55
C LEU A 5 -10.17 -9.68 -10.69
N LYS A 6 -9.41 -8.57 -10.60
CA LYS A 6 -8.32 -8.26 -11.55
C LYS A 6 -7.09 -9.15 -11.30
N LEU A 7 -6.88 -9.62 -10.06
CA LEU A 7 -5.81 -10.55 -9.71
C LEU A 7 -5.94 -11.90 -10.45
N VAL A 8 -7.17 -12.38 -10.61
CA VAL A 8 -7.49 -13.58 -11.42
C VAL A 8 -7.14 -13.40 -12.90
N ARG A 9 -7.20 -12.16 -13.42
CA ARG A 9 -6.73 -11.85 -14.78
C ARG A 9 -5.20 -11.75 -14.86
N LEU A 10 -4.51 -11.25 -13.82
CA LEU A 10 -3.05 -11.31 -13.72
C LEU A 10 -2.53 -12.77 -13.68
N LEU A 11 -3.25 -13.69 -13.03
CA LEU A 11 -2.94 -15.13 -13.07
C LEU A 11 -3.08 -15.74 -14.48
N ARG A 12 -3.91 -15.16 -15.36
CA ARG A 12 -3.93 -15.54 -16.79
C ARG A 12 -2.74 -14.95 -17.54
N LEU A 13 -2.30 -13.74 -17.21
CA LEU A 13 -1.05 -13.18 -17.70
C LEU A 13 0.17 -13.99 -17.25
N TRP A 14 0.16 -14.60 -16.06
CA TRP A 14 1.21 -15.53 -15.60
C TRP A 14 1.38 -16.76 -16.53
N ARG A 15 0.31 -17.21 -17.20
CA ARG A 15 0.43 -18.24 -18.26
C ARG A 15 1.11 -17.71 -19.53
N VAL A 16 0.93 -16.43 -19.85
CA VAL A 16 1.56 -15.76 -21.01
C VAL A 16 3.02 -15.38 -20.71
N LEU A 17 3.31 -14.97 -19.47
CA LEU A 17 4.66 -14.71 -18.97
C LEU A 17 5.54 -15.96 -19.08
N ARG A 18 4.99 -17.15 -18.77
CA ARG A 18 5.66 -18.45 -18.98
C ARG A 18 5.97 -18.77 -20.44
N LYS A 19 5.26 -18.17 -21.40
CA LYS A 19 5.59 -18.27 -22.83
C LYS A 19 6.69 -17.27 -23.24
N LEU A 20 6.80 -16.14 -22.54
CA LEU A 20 7.87 -15.16 -22.70
C LEU A 20 9.16 -15.58 -21.97
N ASP A 21 9.04 -16.40 -20.93
CA ASP A 21 10.11 -17.05 -20.15
C ASP A 21 11.01 -17.94 -21.03
N GLN A 22 10.46 -18.51 -22.10
CA GLN A 22 11.23 -19.25 -23.11
C GLN A 22 12.12 -18.33 -23.98
N TYR A 23 11.99 -17.01 -23.83
CA TYR A 23 12.66 -15.97 -24.62
C TYR A 23 13.60 -15.07 -23.79
N LEU A 24 13.58 -15.17 -22.45
CA LEU A 24 14.40 -14.37 -21.53
C LEU A 24 15.25 -15.31 -20.68
N GLU A 25 16.51 -14.94 -20.42
CA GLU A 25 17.38 -15.68 -19.51
C GLU A 25 16.74 -15.77 -18.11
N TYR A 26 16.92 -16.91 -17.44
CA TYR A 26 16.34 -17.25 -16.12
C TYR A 26 16.38 -16.12 -15.09
N VAL A 27 17.42 -15.29 -15.12
CA VAL A 27 17.62 -14.12 -14.23
C VAL A 27 16.56 -13.03 -14.45
N ALA A 28 16.21 -12.70 -15.70
CA ALA A 28 15.23 -11.65 -16.01
C ALA A 28 13.81 -12.06 -15.60
N ALA A 29 13.48 -13.35 -15.73
CA ALA A 29 12.20 -13.89 -15.29
C ALA A 29 12.03 -13.84 -13.78
N LEU A 30 13.08 -14.20 -13.02
CA LEU A 30 13.09 -14.09 -11.55
C LEU A 30 12.90 -12.64 -11.09
N LEU A 31 13.64 -11.69 -11.67
CA LEU A 31 13.51 -10.26 -11.35
C LEU A 31 12.09 -9.74 -11.62
N LEU A 32 11.50 -10.12 -12.75
CA LEU A 32 10.16 -9.68 -13.11
C LEU A 32 9.09 -10.25 -12.17
N ILE A 33 9.20 -11.52 -11.80
CA ILE A 33 8.30 -12.16 -10.82
C ILE A 33 8.40 -11.46 -9.46
N MET A 34 9.61 -11.12 -9.03
CA MET A 34 9.88 -10.43 -7.77
C MET A 34 9.26 -9.02 -7.75
N ILE A 35 9.40 -8.25 -8.84
CA ILE A 35 8.74 -6.94 -8.99
C ILE A 35 7.21 -7.09 -8.95
N ALA A 36 6.66 -8.10 -9.62
CA ALA A 36 5.22 -8.34 -9.61
C ALA A 36 4.70 -8.70 -8.20
N CYS A 37 5.44 -9.52 -7.44
CA CYS A 37 5.14 -9.84 -6.05
C CYS A 37 5.18 -8.59 -5.17
N PHE A 38 6.18 -7.71 -5.35
CA PHE A 38 6.28 -6.46 -4.62
C PHE A 38 5.07 -5.53 -4.87
N ILE A 39 4.68 -5.35 -6.13
CA ILE A 39 3.51 -4.52 -6.49
C ILE A 39 2.22 -5.10 -5.87
N LEU A 40 2.08 -6.43 -5.87
CA LEU A 40 0.93 -7.10 -5.27
C LEU A 40 0.88 -6.90 -3.76
N LEU A 41 2.00 -7.06 -3.07
CA LEU A 41 2.11 -6.82 -1.64
C LEU A 41 1.79 -5.36 -1.31
N ALA A 42 2.37 -4.40 -2.03
CA ALA A 42 2.08 -2.98 -1.86
C ALA A 42 0.59 -2.67 -2.03
N HIS A 43 -0.07 -3.26 -3.04
CA HIS A 43 -1.51 -3.10 -3.23
C HIS A 43 -2.32 -3.67 -2.04
N TRP A 44 -1.96 -4.84 -1.55
CA TRP A 44 -2.66 -5.48 -0.44
C TRP A 44 -2.53 -4.65 0.84
N LEU A 45 -1.31 -4.21 1.17
CA LEU A 45 -1.04 -3.37 2.33
C LEU A 45 -1.72 -1.99 2.19
N ALA A 46 -1.75 -1.40 1.00
CA ALA A 46 -2.50 -0.16 0.75
C ALA A 46 -4.00 -0.33 0.99
N CYS A 47 -4.58 -1.48 0.59
CA CYS A 47 -5.98 -1.79 0.87
C CYS A 47 -6.24 -1.93 2.38
N VAL A 48 -5.32 -2.57 3.11
CA VAL A 48 -5.39 -2.66 4.57
C VAL A 48 -5.34 -1.27 5.20
N TRP A 49 -4.39 -0.42 4.78
CA TRP A 49 -4.27 0.96 5.28
C TRP A 49 -5.53 1.79 5.03
N TYR A 50 -6.10 1.69 3.83
CA TYR A 50 -7.37 2.31 3.49
C TYR A 50 -8.52 1.83 4.39
N SER A 51 -8.60 0.50 4.63
CA SER A 51 -9.65 -0.07 5.47
C SER A 51 -9.55 0.37 6.92
N VAL A 52 -8.33 0.51 7.46
CA VAL A 52 -8.08 0.99 8.83
C VAL A 52 -8.54 2.45 8.96
N GLY A 53 -8.18 3.32 8.00
CA GLY A 53 -8.62 4.71 8.03
C GLY A 53 -10.15 4.86 7.97
N MET A 54 -10.82 4.04 7.13
CA MET A 54 -12.28 4.02 7.07
C MET A 54 -12.91 3.52 8.37
N HIS A 55 -12.31 2.51 9.01
CA HIS A 55 -12.78 1.99 10.29
C HIS A 55 -12.64 3.03 11.41
N ASP A 56 -11.58 3.83 11.41
CA ASP A 56 -11.39 4.92 12.38
C ASP A 56 -12.46 6.00 12.22
N LEU A 57 -12.81 6.36 10.97
CA LEU A 57 -13.92 7.27 10.66
C LEU A 57 -15.27 6.75 11.17
N ASP A 58 -15.58 5.47 10.92
CA ASP A 58 -16.82 4.83 11.37
C ASP A 58 -16.89 4.75 12.91
N SER A 59 -15.73 4.56 13.56
CA SER A 59 -15.58 4.56 15.03
C SER A 59 -15.62 5.95 15.66
N ARG A 60 -15.88 7.00 14.86
CA ARG A 60 -15.89 8.43 15.26
C ARG A 60 -14.54 8.93 15.78
N VAL A 61 -13.45 8.34 15.30
CA VAL A 61 -12.07 8.73 15.60
C VAL A 61 -11.59 9.66 14.49
N TYR A 62 -11.70 10.97 14.71
CA TYR A 62 -11.43 12.00 13.69
C TYR A 62 -10.01 12.58 13.72
N HIS A 63 -9.05 11.81 14.24
CA HIS A 63 -7.63 12.19 14.28
C HIS A 63 -6.73 11.17 13.56
N GLY A 64 -7.31 10.32 12.71
CA GLY A 64 -6.56 9.40 11.86
C GLY A 64 -5.93 10.06 10.64
N TRP A 65 -5.24 9.26 9.82
CA TRP A 65 -4.52 9.75 8.64
C TRP A 65 -5.45 10.35 7.58
N ILE A 66 -6.67 9.82 7.41
CA ILE A 66 -7.65 10.35 6.45
C ILE A 66 -8.11 11.75 6.87
N SER A 67 -8.35 11.97 8.17
CA SER A 67 -8.77 13.28 8.66
C SER A 67 -7.70 14.35 8.46
N HIS A 68 -6.43 14.00 8.68
CA HIS A 68 -5.30 14.88 8.36
C HIS A 68 -5.22 15.17 6.86
N LEU A 69 -5.33 14.14 6.01
CA LEU A 69 -5.31 14.32 4.56
C LEU A 69 -6.43 15.25 4.06
N VAL A 70 -7.65 15.10 4.59
CA VAL A 70 -8.79 15.95 4.24
C VAL A 70 -8.51 17.40 4.63
N ASN A 71 -7.98 17.62 5.84
CA ASN A 71 -7.62 18.94 6.32
C ASN A 71 -6.59 19.64 5.41
N ASP A 72 -5.64 18.88 4.87
CA ASP A 72 -4.58 19.41 4.01
C ASP A 72 -5.04 19.61 2.55
N THR A 73 -6.04 18.85 2.08
CA THR A 73 -6.48 18.87 0.68
C THR A 73 -7.70 19.75 0.43
N ILE A 74 -8.70 19.69 1.31
CA ILE A 74 -9.98 20.38 1.20
C ILE A 74 -10.04 21.56 2.17
N GLY A 75 -9.33 21.46 3.29
CA GLY A 75 -9.36 22.41 4.39
C GLY A 75 -10.01 21.82 5.65
N PRO A 76 -10.06 22.59 6.75
CA PRO A 76 -10.57 22.11 8.03
C PRO A 76 -12.04 21.73 7.95
N VAL A 77 -12.33 20.46 8.27
CA VAL A 77 -13.67 19.89 8.30
C VAL A 77 -14.14 19.70 9.74
N ASP A 78 -15.33 20.22 10.05
CA ASP A 78 -16.03 19.95 11.31
C ASP A 78 -16.60 18.52 11.29
N TRP A 79 -15.78 17.54 11.66
CA TRP A 79 -16.17 16.12 11.66
C TRP A 79 -17.48 15.79 12.40
N PRO A 80 -17.77 16.35 13.59
CA PRO A 80 -19.05 16.11 14.26
C PRO A 80 -20.26 16.65 13.49
N ARG A 81 -20.06 17.68 12.67
CA ARG A 81 -21.10 18.27 11.83
C ARG A 81 -21.26 17.48 10.54
N ALA A 82 -20.15 17.08 9.91
CA ALA A 82 -20.14 16.21 8.74
C ALA A 82 -20.85 14.88 9.01
N ALA A 83 -20.59 14.26 10.17
CA ALA A 83 -21.24 13.02 10.61
C ALA A 83 -22.76 13.16 10.82
N ARG A 84 -23.29 14.39 10.98
CA ARG A 84 -24.73 14.65 11.16
C ARG A 84 -25.47 14.96 9.86
N HIS A 85 -24.79 15.48 8.85
CA HIS A 85 -25.43 15.94 7.61
C HIS A 85 -25.55 14.87 6.51
N GLY A 86 -24.99 13.68 6.71
CA GLY A 86 -25.06 12.60 5.73
C GLY A 86 -23.96 11.55 5.93
N PRO A 87 -23.77 10.65 4.97
CA PRO A 87 -22.67 9.70 4.99
C PRO A 87 -21.34 10.46 4.91
N LEU A 88 -20.42 10.18 5.84
CA LEU A 88 -19.08 10.82 5.91
C LEU A 88 -18.34 10.77 4.57
N ARG A 89 -18.58 9.73 3.75
CA ARG A 89 -17.99 9.54 2.42
C ARG A 89 -18.18 10.72 1.46
N GLU A 90 -19.21 11.53 1.61
CA GLU A 90 -19.42 12.74 0.79
C GLU A 90 -18.46 13.88 1.16
N SER A 91 -17.95 13.89 2.39
CA SER A 91 -16.97 14.86 2.87
C SER A 91 -15.51 14.42 2.64
N LEU A 92 -15.29 13.19 2.13
CA LEU A 92 -13.97 12.68 1.84
C LEU A 92 -13.50 13.09 0.42
N PRO A 93 -12.19 13.28 0.20
CA PRO A 93 -11.64 13.42 -1.14
C PRO A 93 -11.91 12.16 -1.97
N GLY A 94 -11.88 12.30 -3.29
CA GLY A 94 -12.24 11.22 -4.22
C GLY A 94 -11.50 9.90 -3.91
N GLU A 95 -12.18 8.77 -4.13
CA GLU A 95 -11.65 7.44 -3.77
C GLU A 95 -10.28 7.14 -4.41
N SER A 96 -9.99 7.73 -5.58
CA SER A 96 -8.70 7.64 -6.25
C SER A 96 -7.58 8.32 -5.47
N MET A 97 -7.82 9.50 -4.88
CA MET A 97 -6.82 10.20 -4.06
C MET A 97 -6.52 9.41 -2.80
N LEU A 98 -7.54 8.93 -2.09
CA LEU A 98 -7.35 8.11 -0.88
C LEU A 98 -6.53 6.84 -1.18
N TYR A 99 -6.85 6.17 -2.28
CA TYR A 99 -6.13 4.97 -2.70
C TYR A 99 -4.67 5.26 -3.08
N ILE A 100 -4.43 6.32 -3.87
CA ILE A 100 -3.06 6.71 -4.27
C ILE A 100 -2.25 7.12 -3.04
N THR A 101 -2.82 7.87 -2.11
CA THR A 101 -2.15 8.27 -0.88
C THR A 101 -1.84 7.06 0.01
N ALA A 102 -2.75 6.11 0.14
CA ALA A 102 -2.49 4.86 0.87
C ALA A 102 -1.38 4.03 0.22
N LEU A 103 -1.38 3.93 -1.12
CA LEU A 103 -0.33 3.23 -1.85
C LEU A 103 1.03 3.95 -1.73
N TYR A 104 1.03 5.28 -1.77
CA TYR A 104 2.23 6.09 -1.56
C TYR A 104 2.81 5.87 -0.15
N PHE A 105 1.97 5.89 0.90
CA PHE A 105 2.40 5.67 2.27
C PHE A 105 2.99 4.26 2.44
N THR A 106 2.28 3.23 1.97
CA THR A 106 2.75 1.85 2.05
C THR A 106 4.04 1.60 1.28
N LEU A 107 4.17 2.11 0.06
CA LEU A 107 5.43 2.03 -0.68
C LEU A 107 6.56 2.73 0.08
N SER A 108 6.32 3.90 0.66
CA SER A 108 7.34 4.64 1.42
C SER A 108 7.81 3.87 2.67
N LEU A 109 6.92 3.11 3.32
CA LEU A 109 7.27 2.28 4.48
C LEU A 109 8.02 1.00 4.07
N ILE A 110 7.55 0.31 3.04
CA ILE A 110 8.16 -0.96 2.60
C ILE A 110 9.53 -0.72 1.98
N THR A 111 9.72 0.41 1.30
CA THR A 111 11.04 0.84 0.76
C THR A 111 11.93 1.53 1.79
N SER A 112 11.45 1.68 3.04
CA SER A 112 12.18 2.33 4.14
C SER A 112 12.57 3.80 3.86
N ILE A 113 11.89 4.50 2.95
CA ILE A 113 12.12 5.93 2.67
C ILE A 113 11.45 6.80 3.74
N GLY A 114 10.17 6.54 4.04
CA GLY A 114 9.42 7.20 5.11
C GLY A 114 9.38 8.73 5.05
N PHE A 115 8.76 9.32 4.02
CA PHE A 115 8.71 10.78 3.82
C PHE A 115 7.98 11.57 4.93
N GLY A 116 7.08 10.92 5.69
CA GLY A 116 6.43 11.53 6.86
C GLY A 116 5.28 12.51 6.58
N ASN A 117 4.88 12.71 5.32
CA ASN A 117 3.69 13.49 4.93
C ASN A 117 2.37 12.81 5.31
N VAL A 118 2.35 11.48 5.40
CA VAL A 118 1.25 10.68 5.93
C VAL A 118 1.84 9.91 7.09
N ALA A 119 1.20 10.03 8.26
CA ALA A 119 1.67 9.41 9.49
C ALA A 119 0.53 8.70 10.22
N ALA A 120 0.91 7.67 10.97
CA ALA A 120 0.03 6.97 11.88
C ALA A 120 -0.18 7.79 13.15
N ASN A 121 -1.42 8.20 13.39
CA ASN A 121 -1.81 9.00 14.54
C ASN A 121 -2.51 8.13 15.59
N THR A 122 -3.34 7.18 15.18
CA THR A 122 -4.06 6.27 16.08
C THR A 122 -3.20 5.07 16.50
N GLU A 123 -3.56 4.42 17.61
CA GLU A 123 -2.85 3.22 18.08
C GLU A 123 -2.93 2.08 17.04
N ALA A 124 -4.09 1.91 16.41
CA ALA A 124 -4.30 0.93 15.36
C ALA A 124 -3.44 1.22 14.12
N GLU A 125 -3.42 2.47 13.66
CA GLU A 125 -2.56 2.92 12.56
C GLU A 125 -1.07 2.68 12.87
N LYS A 126 -0.64 2.93 14.11
CA LYS A 126 0.75 2.74 14.54
C LYS A 126 1.13 1.26 14.52
N ALA A 127 0.27 0.40 15.05
CA ALA A 127 0.47 -1.05 15.02
C ALA A 127 0.60 -1.58 13.59
N VAL A 128 -0.28 -1.14 12.69
CA VAL A 128 -0.25 -1.52 11.26
C VAL A 128 1.03 -1.01 10.58
N SER A 129 1.46 0.22 10.89
CA SER A 129 2.69 0.79 10.35
C SER A 129 3.93 0.02 10.76
N VAL A 130 4.01 -0.43 12.02
CA VAL A 130 5.09 -1.31 12.50
C VAL A 130 5.13 -2.62 11.71
N VAL A 131 3.97 -3.24 11.48
CA VAL A 131 3.89 -4.47 10.66
C VAL A 131 4.38 -4.22 9.23
N PHE A 132 4.03 -3.09 8.62
CA PHE A 132 4.48 -2.75 7.26
C PHE A 132 6.00 -2.55 7.20
N MET A 133 6.58 -1.89 8.22
CA MET A 133 8.02 -1.73 8.33
C MET A 133 8.75 -3.08 8.48
N LEU A 134 8.22 -4.01 9.28
CA LEU A 134 8.78 -5.35 9.44
C LEU A 134 8.75 -6.14 8.11
N ILE A 135 7.62 -6.08 7.40
CA ILE A 135 7.48 -6.73 6.08
C ILE A 135 8.49 -6.14 5.09
N GLY A 136 8.62 -4.80 5.05
CA GLY A 136 9.60 -4.12 4.20
C GLY A 136 11.04 -4.47 4.52
N GLY A 137 11.40 -4.51 5.81
CA GLY A 137 12.73 -4.90 6.26
C GLY A 137 13.09 -6.32 5.84
N ILE A 138 12.17 -7.28 6.02
CA ILE A 138 12.37 -8.68 5.57
C ILE A 138 12.54 -8.74 4.06
N MET A 139 11.75 -7.97 3.30
CA MET A 139 11.82 -7.98 1.84
C MET A 139 13.14 -7.40 1.32
N LEU A 140 13.58 -6.26 1.87
CA LEU A 140 14.86 -5.63 1.52
C LEU A 140 16.06 -6.49 1.94
N PHE A 141 15.95 -7.18 3.07
CA PHE A 141 16.98 -8.13 3.51
C PHE A 141 17.08 -9.35 2.57
N GLY A 142 15.96 -9.89 2.09
CA GLY A 142 15.98 -10.95 1.09
C GLY A 142 16.67 -10.52 -0.21
N LEU A 143 16.32 -9.31 -0.70
CA LEU A 143 16.94 -8.73 -1.90
C LEU A 143 18.44 -8.54 -1.77
N SER A 144 18.92 -8.09 -0.60
CA SER A 144 20.35 -7.88 -0.40
C SER A 144 21.12 -9.19 -0.38
N LEU A 145 20.59 -10.25 0.25
CA LEU A 145 21.19 -11.58 0.24
C LEU A 145 21.35 -12.15 -1.18
N ASP A 146 20.33 -12.02 -2.02
CA ASP A 146 20.38 -12.48 -3.41
C ASP A 146 21.49 -11.75 -4.20
N ILE A 147 21.62 -10.43 -4.00
CA ILE A 147 22.68 -9.63 -4.63
C ILE A 147 24.07 -10.08 -4.15
N TYR A 148 24.26 -10.25 -2.84
CA TYR A 148 25.54 -10.68 -2.27
C TYR A 148 25.97 -12.06 -2.76
N GLN A 149 25.03 -13.01 -2.86
CA GLN A 149 25.33 -14.33 -3.42
C GLN A 149 25.71 -14.23 -4.90
N THR A 150 24.95 -13.49 -5.70
CA THR A 150 25.25 -13.32 -7.13
C THR A 150 26.62 -12.67 -7.37
N SER A 151 27.02 -11.71 -6.52
CA SER A 151 28.35 -11.07 -6.60
C SER A 151 29.51 -11.97 -6.18
N LEU A 152 29.28 -13.02 -5.39
CA LEU A 152 30.32 -13.95 -4.95
C LEU A 152 30.64 -15.01 -6.02
N PHE A 153 29.73 -15.21 -6.98
CA PHE A 153 29.87 -16.15 -8.09
C PHE A 153 30.39 -15.51 -9.39
N LEU A 154 30.65 -14.19 -9.39
CA LEU A 154 31.32 -13.43 -10.46
C LEU A 154 32.76 -13.09 -10.07
#